data_AF-A0A327NP55-F1
#
_entry.id   AF-A0A327NP55-F1
#
_cell.length_a   1.000
_cell.length_b   1.000
_cell.length_c   1.000
_cell.angle_alpha   90.00
_cell.angle_beta   90.00
_cell.angle_gamma   90.00
#
_symmetry.space_group_name_H-M   'P 1'
#
loop_
_entity.id
_entity.type
_entity.pdbx_description
1 polymer ?
#
loop_
_entity_poly.entity_id
_entity_poly.type
_entity_poly.pdbx_seq_one_letter_code
_entity_poly.pdbx_strand_id
1 'polypeptide(L)'
;MQKESTQEEGQAPSKKITSSMASAMPTAQTIDTVKTNSTEAQPSTPVQEETAHSEEPMETEKNKTVILVSKPGIGLEVTKDKNEQRGLKWIASRENGKEIFRPQFSKIHIEQYNKGLMPADIDIKGHKKLVYISVRGEIYEKIGNFSKNPDCKLVPVQKDDVWLYLNFDGYKKLKTQYKKASAFDEKTCTAKVTDLNGRTFLIDSQGKEVETKEGEQK
;
A
#
# COMPACT_ATOMS: atom_id res chain seq x y z
N MET A 1 -65.41 -28.37 -24.11
CA MET A 1 -64.88 -28.07 -25.45
C MET A 1 -63.51 -27.41 -25.24
N GLN A 2 -62.46 -28.19 -24.98
CA GLN A 2 -61.48 -28.67 -25.98
C GLN A 2 -61.00 -27.59 -26.96
N LYS A 3 -59.72 -27.19 -26.81
CA LYS A 3 -58.71 -27.30 -27.87
C LYS A 3 -57.29 -27.16 -27.30
N GLU A 4 -56.49 -28.18 -27.58
CA GLU A 4 -55.03 -28.28 -27.48
C GLU A 4 -54.30 -27.43 -28.53
N SER A 5 -53.03 -27.12 -28.27
CA SER A 5 -51.88 -27.04 -29.20
C SER A 5 -50.65 -26.54 -28.40
N THR A 6 -49.66 -27.35 -28.01
CA THR A 6 -48.51 -27.89 -28.79
C THR A 6 -47.63 -26.74 -29.32
N GLN A 7 -46.48 -26.38 -28.71
CA GLN A 7 -45.12 -26.99 -28.67
C GLN A 7 -44.16 -26.15 -29.54
N GLU A 8 -43.04 -25.67 -29.00
CA GLU A 8 -41.74 -25.75 -29.70
C GLU A 8 -40.55 -25.40 -28.78
N GLU A 9 -39.54 -26.27 -28.86
CA GLU A 9 -38.21 -26.16 -28.30
C GLU A 9 -37.37 -25.09 -29.02
N GLY A 10 -36.43 -24.49 -28.29
CA GLY A 10 -35.41 -23.59 -28.86
C GLY A 10 -34.12 -23.67 -28.07
N GLN A 11 -33.35 -24.73 -28.29
CA GLN A 11 -32.03 -24.98 -27.75
C GLN A 11 -30.96 -24.64 -28.80
N ALA A 12 -29.97 -23.78 -28.47
CA ALA A 12 -28.58 -23.76 -28.99
C ALA A 12 -27.88 -22.41 -28.66
N PRO A 13 -26.53 -22.28 -28.77
CA PRO A 13 -25.48 -23.21 -28.36
C PRO A 13 -24.39 -22.52 -27.51
N SER A 14 -23.72 -23.31 -26.66
CA SER A 14 -22.45 -22.95 -26.01
C SER A 14 -21.34 -22.75 -27.04
N LYS A 15 -20.67 -21.59 -27.03
CA LYS A 15 -19.38 -21.40 -27.69
C LYS A 15 -18.24 -21.45 -26.67
N LYS A 16 -17.51 -22.57 -26.68
CA LYS A 16 -16.12 -22.65 -26.21
C LYS A 16 -15.27 -21.70 -27.05
N ILE A 17 -14.51 -20.83 -26.40
CA ILE A 17 -13.35 -20.17 -27.01
C ILE A 17 -12.13 -20.60 -26.21
N THR A 18 -11.44 -21.60 -26.74
CA THR A 18 -10.02 -21.86 -26.47
C THR A 18 -9.22 -21.00 -27.43
N SER A 19 -8.37 -20.10 -26.93
CA SER A 19 -7.26 -19.60 -27.74
C SER A 19 -6.06 -19.33 -26.84
N SER A 20 -5.12 -20.25 -26.97
CA SER A 20 -3.71 -20.14 -26.61
C SER A 20 -3.06 -19.13 -27.54
N MET A 21 -2.37 -18.13 -26.99
CA MET A 21 -1.23 -17.51 -27.66
C MET A 21 -0.16 -17.15 -26.63
N ALA A 22 0.85 -18.02 -26.60
CA ALA A 22 2.19 -17.67 -26.15
C ALA A 22 2.80 -16.65 -27.10
N SER A 23 3.48 -15.64 -26.56
CA SER A 23 4.54 -14.95 -27.30
C SER A 23 5.54 -14.27 -26.35
N ALA A 24 6.73 -14.84 -26.39
CA ALA A 24 8.04 -14.19 -26.43
C ALA A 24 8.38 -13.15 -25.35
N MET A 25 9.20 -13.61 -24.41
CA MET A 25 10.11 -12.78 -23.62
C MET A 25 11.17 -12.14 -24.51
N PRO A 26 11.52 -10.85 -24.31
CA PRO A 26 12.74 -10.30 -24.87
C PRO A 26 13.97 -10.74 -24.04
N THR A 27 14.92 -11.25 -24.79
CA THR A 27 16.26 -11.72 -24.47
C THR A 27 17.06 -10.72 -23.62
N ALA A 28 17.63 -11.19 -22.51
CA ALA A 28 18.64 -10.46 -21.75
C ALA A 28 19.92 -10.33 -22.59
N GLN A 29 20.38 -9.10 -22.81
CA GLN A 29 21.71 -8.84 -23.35
C GLN A 29 22.70 -8.74 -22.19
N THR A 30 23.61 -9.71 -22.15
CA THR A 30 24.85 -9.71 -21.39
C THR A 30 25.79 -8.70 -22.04
N ILE A 31 26.27 -7.70 -21.30
CA ILE A 31 27.36 -6.83 -21.75
C ILE A 31 28.54 -7.01 -20.80
N ASP A 32 29.57 -7.56 -21.44
CA ASP A 32 31.00 -7.62 -21.21
C ASP A 32 31.65 -7.11 -19.93
N THR A 33 32.49 -8.03 -19.45
CA THR A 33 33.56 -7.87 -18.48
C THR A 33 34.70 -7.07 -19.10
N VAL A 34 35.08 -5.94 -18.51
CA VAL A 34 36.38 -5.28 -18.78
C VAL A 34 37.32 -5.57 -17.62
N LYS A 35 38.38 -6.32 -17.95
CA LYS A 35 39.63 -6.49 -17.18
C LYS A 35 40.68 -5.51 -17.70
N THR A 36 41.78 -5.38 -16.94
CA THR A 36 43.06 -4.63 -17.19
C THR A 36 43.06 -3.24 -16.54
N ASN A 37 44.06 -2.76 -15.78
CA ASN A 37 45.44 -3.13 -15.45
C ASN A 37 45.77 -2.51 -14.06
N SER A 38 46.45 -3.17 -13.12
CA SER A 38 47.92 -3.25 -12.92
C SER A 38 48.65 -1.93 -12.58
N THR A 39 49.27 -1.97 -11.39
CA THR A 39 50.57 -1.37 -11.00
C THR A 39 50.65 0.15 -10.76
N GLU A 40 50.91 0.58 -9.52
CA GLU A 40 52.21 1.16 -9.11
C GLU A 40 52.27 1.35 -7.58
N ALA A 41 53.48 1.21 -7.02
CA ALA A 41 53.79 1.19 -5.60
C ALA A 41 54.68 2.38 -5.21
N GLN A 42 54.41 2.93 -4.01
CA GLN A 42 55.29 3.69 -3.09
C GLN A 42 55.77 5.11 -3.51
N PRO A 43 56.11 6.05 -2.58
CA PRO A 43 56.55 5.83 -1.20
C PRO A 43 55.97 6.72 -0.07
N SER A 44 56.28 6.25 1.12
CA SER A 44 56.24 6.76 2.49
C SER A 44 56.50 8.26 2.72
N THR A 45 55.74 8.89 3.62
CA THR A 45 56.19 10.00 4.51
C THR A 45 55.18 10.20 5.66
N PRO A 46 55.52 10.95 6.73
CA PRO A 46 55.90 10.40 8.02
C PRO A 46 54.77 10.46 9.08
N VAL A 47 54.97 9.59 10.06
CA VAL A 47 54.38 9.54 11.41
C VAL A 47 54.01 10.92 11.94
N GLN A 48 52.71 11.17 12.09
CA GLN A 48 52.18 12.08 13.11
C GLN A 48 51.56 11.23 14.21
N GLU A 49 52.19 11.32 15.37
CA GLU A 49 51.75 10.75 16.64
C GLU A 49 50.55 11.58 17.12
N GLU A 50 49.38 11.27 16.58
CA GLU A 50 48.12 11.81 17.05
C GLU A 50 47.62 10.89 18.16
N THR A 51 47.68 11.41 19.38
CA THR A 51 47.13 10.82 20.60
C THR A 51 45.74 10.27 20.34
N ALA A 52 45.64 8.94 20.24
CA ALA A 52 44.40 8.20 20.23
C ALA A 52 43.71 8.41 21.59
N HIS A 53 42.87 9.43 21.68
CA HIS A 53 41.73 9.38 22.58
C HIS A 53 40.78 8.34 21.98
N SER A 54 40.96 7.11 22.48
CA SER A 54 39.98 6.05 22.37
C SER A 54 38.73 6.51 23.10
N GLU A 55 37.90 7.31 22.42
CA GLU A 55 36.50 7.44 22.77
C GLU A 55 35.92 6.04 22.61
N GLU A 56 35.74 5.34 23.73
CA GLU A 56 34.90 4.17 23.78
C GLU A 56 33.60 4.50 23.04
N PRO A 57 33.16 3.67 22.08
CA PRO A 57 31.86 3.87 21.49
C PRO A 57 30.87 3.74 22.64
N MET A 58 30.33 4.87 23.11
CA MET A 58 29.15 4.89 23.93
C MET A 58 28.12 4.06 23.18
N GLU A 59 27.94 2.81 23.61
CA GLU A 59 26.78 2.01 23.26
C GLU A 59 25.60 2.78 23.82
N THR A 60 25.08 3.69 23.00
CA THR A 60 23.82 4.36 23.22
C THR A 60 22.82 3.25 23.51
N GLU A 61 22.31 3.20 24.74
CA GLU A 61 21.21 2.34 25.16
C GLU A 61 20.16 2.33 24.05
N LYS A 62 20.22 1.30 23.19
CA LYS A 62 19.32 1.19 22.04
C LYS A 62 17.92 1.11 22.62
N ASN A 63 17.14 2.18 22.43
CA ASN A 63 15.76 2.35 22.90
C ASN A 63 15.04 1.01 23.06
N LYS A 64 15.05 0.48 24.28
CA LYS A 64 14.53 -0.85 24.57
C LYS A 64 13.02 -0.80 24.44
N THR A 65 12.50 -1.31 23.34
CA THR A 65 11.06 -1.44 23.13
C THR A 65 10.57 -2.80 23.62
N VAL A 66 9.39 -2.82 24.22
CA VAL A 66 8.69 -4.06 24.61
C VAL A 66 7.53 -4.34 23.65
N ILE A 67 7.22 -5.62 23.41
CA ILE A 67 6.05 -6.02 22.62
C ILE A 67 4.81 -5.92 23.52
N LEU A 68 3.80 -5.17 23.08
CA LEU A 68 2.52 -5.06 23.77
C LEU A 68 1.50 -6.07 23.29
N VAL A 69 1.35 -6.17 21.96
CA VAL A 69 0.32 -6.97 21.31
C VAL A 69 0.90 -7.54 20.03
N SER A 70 0.61 -8.81 19.75
CA SER A 70 0.96 -9.48 18.50
C SER A 70 -0.30 -9.93 17.77
N LYS A 71 -0.34 -9.73 16.45
CA LYS A 71 -1.40 -10.19 15.54
C LYS A 71 -0.80 -11.03 14.41
N PRO A 72 -0.56 -12.33 14.66
CA PRO A 72 0.02 -13.25 13.67
C PRO A 72 -0.75 -13.30 12.35
N GLY A 73 -2.09 -13.21 12.39
CA GLY A 73 -2.94 -13.27 11.20
C GLY A 73 -2.67 -12.17 10.16
N ILE A 74 -2.09 -11.04 10.58
CA ILE A 74 -1.67 -9.95 9.68
C ILE A 74 -0.17 -9.71 9.72
N GLY A 75 0.56 -10.51 10.50
CA GLY A 75 2.01 -10.46 10.60
C GLY A 75 2.58 -9.29 11.41
N LEU A 76 1.80 -8.64 12.28
CA LEU A 76 2.20 -7.38 12.93
C LEU A 76 2.29 -7.46 14.45
N GLU A 77 3.19 -6.66 15.02
CA GLU A 77 3.37 -6.45 16.45
C GLU A 77 3.37 -4.95 16.78
N VAL A 78 2.67 -4.60 17.86
CA VAL A 78 2.72 -3.26 18.46
C VAL A 78 3.82 -3.26 19.51
N THR A 79 4.77 -2.34 19.37
CA THR A 79 5.82 -2.11 20.36
C THR A 79 5.52 -0.90 21.22
N LYS A 80 6.22 -0.77 22.34
CA LYS A 80 6.15 0.38 23.23
C LYS A 80 7.53 0.73 23.77
N ASP A 81 7.85 2.02 23.83
CA ASP A 81 9.09 2.52 24.43
C ASP A 81 8.92 2.94 25.91
N LYS A 82 10.00 3.47 26.48
CA LYS A 82 10.02 4.00 27.86
C LYS A 82 9.12 5.22 28.08
N ASN A 83 8.72 5.91 27.01
CA ASN A 83 7.86 7.09 27.04
C ASN A 83 6.40 6.74 26.77
N GLU A 84 6.04 5.45 26.84
CA GLU A 84 4.71 4.94 26.54
C GLU A 84 4.25 5.13 25.08
N GLN A 85 5.14 5.57 24.20
CA GLN A 85 4.85 5.70 22.78
C GLN A 85 4.91 4.34 22.11
N ARG A 86 4.05 4.16 21.11
CA ARG A 86 3.85 2.90 20.42
C ARG A 86 4.41 2.95 19.02
N GLY A 87 5.09 1.87 18.66
CA GLY A 87 5.58 1.61 17.32
C GLY A 87 4.86 0.43 16.69
N LEU A 88 5.20 0.15 15.44
CA LEU A 88 4.69 -0.99 14.70
C LEU A 88 5.88 -1.70 14.06
N LYS A 89 5.91 -3.02 14.14
CA LYS A 89 6.92 -3.85 13.47
C LYS A 89 6.27 -5.08 12.86
N TRP A 90 6.94 -5.66 11.88
CA TRP A 90 6.60 -7.00 11.43
C TRP A 90 6.94 -8.02 12.52
N ILE A 91 6.23 -9.13 12.54
CA ILE A 91 6.63 -10.31 13.31
C ILE A 91 7.92 -10.87 12.70
N ALA A 92 8.79 -11.42 13.55
CA ALA A 92 10.10 -11.96 13.17
C ALA A 92 10.06 -12.88 11.94
N SER A 93 9.01 -13.69 11.80
CA SER A 93 8.84 -14.65 10.72
C SER A 93 8.56 -14.04 9.33
N ARG A 94 8.18 -12.76 9.22
CA ARG A 94 7.87 -12.13 7.92
C ARG A 94 9.06 -11.34 7.34
N GLU A 95 9.58 -10.40 8.11
CA GLU A 95 10.66 -9.50 7.65
C GLU A 95 11.75 -9.35 8.73
N ASN A 96 12.11 -10.45 9.39
CA ASN A 96 13.09 -10.46 10.49
C ASN A 96 12.77 -9.45 11.60
N GLY A 97 11.48 -9.16 11.81
CA GLY A 97 11.06 -8.26 12.87
C GLY A 97 11.27 -6.79 12.51
N LYS A 98 11.48 -6.46 11.23
CA LYS A 98 11.76 -5.10 10.76
C LYS A 98 10.72 -4.12 11.30
N GLU A 99 11.24 -3.05 11.89
CA GLU A 99 10.45 -1.92 12.36
C GLU A 99 9.82 -1.19 11.16
N ILE A 100 8.50 -1.00 11.24
CA ILE A 100 7.72 -0.25 10.25
C ILE A 100 7.61 1.20 10.70
N PHE A 101 7.25 1.39 11.97
CA PHE A 101 7.20 2.67 12.64
C PHE A 101 7.93 2.59 13.96
N ARG A 102 8.85 3.54 14.16
CA ARG A 102 9.37 3.85 15.49
C ARG A 102 8.21 4.22 16.42
N PRO A 103 8.38 4.02 17.73
CA PRO A 103 7.51 4.60 18.74
C PRO A 103 7.22 6.08 18.46
N GLN A 104 5.98 6.37 18.09
CA GLN A 104 5.50 7.73 17.79
C GLN A 104 3.99 7.91 18.00
N PHE A 105 3.24 6.80 18.17
CA PHE A 105 1.80 6.83 18.38
C PHE A 105 1.48 6.73 19.87
N SER A 106 0.52 7.50 20.36
CA SER A 106 -0.01 7.30 21.71
C SER A 106 -0.83 6.00 21.80
N LYS A 107 -1.49 5.61 20.70
CA LYS A 107 -2.28 4.38 20.61
C LYS A 107 -2.29 3.83 19.19
N ILE A 108 -2.24 2.50 19.06
CA ILE A 108 -2.49 1.79 17.80
C ILE A 108 -3.65 0.83 18.03
N HIS A 109 -4.71 0.95 17.25
CA HIS A 109 -5.93 0.15 17.36
C HIS A 109 -5.82 -1.10 16.47
N ILE A 110 -4.83 -1.96 16.75
CA ILE A 110 -4.53 -3.13 15.89
C ILE A 110 -5.71 -4.12 15.80
N GLU A 111 -6.57 -4.17 16.82
CA GLU A 111 -7.81 -4.96 16.82
C GLU A 111 -8.84 -4.47 15.81
N GLN A 112 -8.73 -3.21 15.37
CA GLN A 112 -9.58 -2.59 14.37
C GLN A 112 -8.95 -2.63 12.97
N TYR A 113 -7.96 -3.51 12.76
CA TYR A 113 -7.42 -3.74 11.43
C TYR A 113 -8.53 -4.18 10.48
N ASN A 114 -8.72 -3.40 9.42
CA ASN A 114 -9.73 -3.67 8.41
C ASN A 114 -9.21 -3.24 7.05
N LYS A 115 -9.19 -4.19 6.10
CA LYS A 115 -8.86 -3.93 4.69
C LYS A 115 -7.56 -3.12 4.51
N GLY A 116 -6.48 -3.55 5.17
CA GLY A 116 -5.14 -2.99 4.98
C GLY A 116 -4.82 -1.76 5.82
N LEU A 117 -5.78 -1.27 6.60
CA LEU A 117 -5.65 -0.07 7.43
C LEU A 117 -6.01 -0.36 8.88
N MET A 118 -5.38 0.37 9.81
CA MET A 118 -5.79 0.40 11.21
C MET A 118 -5.73 1.83 11.75
N PRO A 119 -6.66 2.23 12.63
CA PRO A 119 -6.60 3.53 13.28
C PRO A 119 -5.45 3.63 14.29
N ALA A 120 -4.88 4.83 14.42
CA ALA A 120 -3.88 5.16 15.43
C ALA A 120 -4.04 6.60 15.90
N ASP A 121 -3.70 6.87 17.16
CA ASP A 121 -3.72 8.20 17.75
C ASP A 121 -2.29 8.74 17.80
N ILE A 122 -2.02 9.85 17.11
CA ILE A 122 -0.76 10.59 17.21
C ILE A 122 -0.96 11.86 18.03
N ASP A 123 0.04 12.23 18.84
CA ASP A 123 0.05 13.51 19.55
C ASP A 123 0.88 14.51 18.76
N ILE A 124 0.25 15.61 18.33
CA ILE A 124 0.90 16.70 17.63
C ILE A 124 0.74 17.95 18.49
N LYS A 125 1.83 18.34 19.17
CA LYS A 125 1.88 19.53 20.04
C LYS A 125 0.80 19.55 21.14
N GLY A 126 0.55 18.41 21.77
CA GLY A 126 -0.47 18.25 22.82
C GLY A 126 -1.89 18.01 22.29
N HIS A 127 -2.07 17.94 20.97
CA HIS A 127 -3.35 17.65 20.34
C HIS A 127 -3.36 16.24 19.78
N LYS A 128 -4.27 15.41 20.28
CA LYS A 128 -4.51 14.07 19.76
C LYS A 128 -5.20 14.16 18.40
N LYS A 129 -4.59 13.55 17.38
CA LYS A 129 -5.13 13.41 16.02
C LYS A 129 -5.31 11.92 15.73
N LEU A 130 -6.51 11.54 15.30
CA LEU A 130 -6.76 10.22 14.73
C LEU A 130 -6.17 10.17 13.32
N VAL A 131 -5.37 9.15 13.05
CA VAL A 131 -4.81 8.82 11.74
C VAL A 131 -5.06 7.35 11.43
N TYR A 132 -4.80 6.96 10.19
CA TYR A 132 -4.91 5.58 9.73
C TYR A 132 -3.56 5.14 9.19
N ILE A 133 -3.07 4.02 9.68
CA ILE A 133 -1.78 3.48 9.26
C ILE A 133 -1.98 2.21 8.45
N SER A 134 -1.21 2.09 7.38
CA SER A 134 -1.15 0.86 6.58
C SER A 134 -0.10 -0.10 7.12
N VAL A 135 -0.23 -1.38 6.78
CA VAL A 135 0.78 -2.39 7.08
C VAL A 135 2.13 -2.12 6.43
N ARG A 136 2.21 -1.20 5.46
CA ARG A 136 3.45 -0.84 4.75
C ARG A 136 4.17 0.37 5.32
N GLY A 137 3.67 0.95 6.41
CA GLY A 137 4.33 2.10 7.02
C GLY A 137 3.92 3.45 6.42
N GLU A 138 2.75 3.52 5.78
CA GLU A 138 2.16 4.81 5.38
C GLU A 138 1.08 5.27 6.37
N ILE A 139 1.04 6.58 6.63
CA ILE A 139 0.07 7.26 7.49
C ILE A 139 -0.88 8.07 6.60
N TYR A 140 -2.17 8.01 6.92
CA TYR A 140 -3.27 8.68 6.23
C TYR A 140 -4.11 9.47 7.23
N GLU A 141 -4.62 10.61 6.80
CA GLU A 141 -5.37 11.52 7.65
C GLU A 141 -6.86 11.20 7.68
N LYS A 142 -7.39 10.68 6.56
CA LYS A 142 -8.80 10.29 6.42
C LYS A 142 -8.93 9.04 5.57
N ILE A 143 -10.03 8.32 5.80
CA ILE A 143 -10.51 7.26 4.91
C ILE A 143 -11.92 7.62 4.46
N GLY A 144 -12.27 7.31 3.22
CA GLY A 144 -13.66 7.32 2.78
C GLY A 144 -14.32 5.96 2.98
N ASN A 145 -15.55 5.84 2.49
CA ASN A 145 -16.32 4.62 2.63
C ASN A 145 -15.74 3.49 1.78
N PHE A 146 -15.80 2.28 2.33
CA PHE A 146 -15.52 1.07 1.58
C PHE A 146 -16.71 0.74 0.67
N SER A 147 -16.41 0.28 -0.56
CA SER A 147 -17.44 -0.42 -1.34
C SER A 147 -17.86 -1.69 -0.59
N LYS A 148 -19.16 -2.00 -0.61
CA LYS A 148 -19.67 -3.29 -0.13
C LYS A 148 -19.42 -4.41 -1.14
N ASN A 149 -19.18 -4.07 -2.41
CA ASN A 149 -18.80 -5.05 -3.40
C ASN A 149 -17.35 -5.51 -3.14
N PRO A 150 -17.12 -6.81 -2.84
CA PRO A 150 -15.79 -7.34 -2.56
C PRO A 150 -14.86 -7.31 -3.77
N ASP A 151 -15.35 -7.09 -4.98
CA ASP A 151 -14.55 -7.09 -6.22
C ASP A 151 -13.89 -5.73 -6.49
N CYS A 152 -14.46 -4.62 -6.01
CA CYS A 152 -13.89 -3.30 -6.27
C CYS A 152 -12.57 -3.06 -5.51
N LYS A 153 -12.35 -3.77 -4.39
CA LYS A 153 -11.12 -3.87 -3.56
C LYS A 153 -10.31 -2.59 -3.37
N LEU A 154 -10.94 -1.42 -3.40
CA LEU A 154 -10.29 -0.12 -3.31
C LEU A 154 -11.02 0.78 -2.32
N VAL A 155 -10.25 1.57 -1.57
CA VAL A 155 -10.74 2.56 -0.62
C VAL A 155 -10.05 3.91 -0.87
N PRO A 156 -10.80 5.01 -0.96
CA PRO A 156 -10.21 6.33 -1.02
C PRO A 156 -9.63 6.70 0.36
N VAL A 157 -8.41 7.23 0.37
CA VAL A 157 -7.74 7.76 1.57
C VAL A 157 -7.12 9.11 1.28
N GLN A 158 -6.99 9.94 2.31
CA GLN A 158 -6.40 11.27 2.21
C GLN A 158 -5.03 11.30 2.87
N LYS A 159 -4.04 11.88 2.18
CA LYS A 159 -2.69 12.15 2.69
C LYS A 159 -2.21 13.45 2.05
N ASP A 160 -1.64 14.35 2.83
CA ASP A 160 -1.13 15.65 2.35
C ASP A 160 -2.18 16.42 1.53
N ASP A 161 -3.40 16.53 2.07
CA ASP A 161 -4.58 17.16 1.46
C ASP A 161 -5.09 16.56 0.14
N VAL A 162 -4.42 15.57 -0.44
CA VAL A 162 -4.85 14.88 -1.66
C VAL A 162 -5.46 13.52 -1.37
N TRP A 163 -6.43 13.14 -2.19
CA TRP A 163 -7.04 11.82 -2.17
C TRP A 163 -6.33 10.85 -3.11
N LEU A 164 -6.20 9.61 -2.68
CA LEU A 164 -5.64 8.49 -3.44
C LEU A 164 -6.42 7.21 -3.14
N TYR A 165 -6.15 6.13 -3.87
CA TYR A 165 -6.79 4.84 -3.64
C TYR A 165 -5.79 3.77 -3.19
N LEU A 166 -6.14 3.11 -2.09
CA LEU A 166 -5.46 1.93 -1.58
C LEU A 166 -6.25 0.68 -1.90
N ASN A 167 -5.56 -0.42 -2.18
CA ASN A 167 -6.21 -1.72 -2.17
C ASN A 167 -6.46 -2.22 -0.73
N PHE A 168 -7.29 -3.24 -0.58
CA PHE A 168 -7.61 -3.83 0.73
C PHE A 168 -6.45 -4.60 1.38
N ASP A 169 -5.33 -4.76 0.69
CA ASP A 169 -4.09 -5.30 1.26
C ASP A 169 -3.19 -4.19 1.84
N GLY A 170 -3.60 -2.92 1.74
CA GLY A 170 -2.85 -1.77 2.25
C GLY A 170 -1.75 -1.27 1.30
N TYR A 171 -1.78 -1.68 0.04
CA TYR A 171 -0.86 -1.23 -1.01
C TYR A 171 -1.48 -0.08 -1.78
N LYS A 172 -0.69 0.97 -2.02
CA LYS A 172 -1.06 2.03 -2.96
C LYS A 172 -1.22 1.41 -4.35
N LYS A 173 -2.48 1.33 -4.81
CA LYS A 173 -2.79 0.76 -6.13
C LYS A 173 -2.69 1.82 -7.21
N LEU A 174 -3.24 3.02 -6.94
CA LEU A 174 -3.27 4.10 -7.90
C LEU A 174 -2.27 5.19 -7.50
N LYS A 175 -1.31 5.47 -8.37
CA LYS A 175 -0.32 6.54 -8.17
C LYS A 175 -0.95 7.93 -8.26
N THR A 176 -2.04 8.06 -9.01
CA THR A 176 -2.78 9.29 -9.26
C THR A 176 -3.35 9.89 -7.98
N GLN A 177 -3.24 11.21 -7.88
CA GLN A 177 -3.75 12.02 -6.78
C GLN A 177 -4.96 12.82 -7.27
N TYR A 178 -5.92 13.02 -6.38
CA TYR A 178 -7.18 13.67 -6.68
C TYR A 178 -7.48 14.75 -5.64
N LYS A 179 -8.17 15.81 -6.05
CA LYS A 179 -8.71 16.82 -5.14
C LYS A 179 -9.91 16.28 -4.36
N LYS A 180 -10.70 15.40 -4.99
CA LYS A 180 -11.83 14.68 -4.39
C LYS A 180 -11.88 13.26 -4.92
N ALA A 181 -12.26 12.30 -4.07
CA ALA A 181 -12.42 10.90 -4.45
C ALA A 181 -13.64 10.29 -3.75
N SER A 182 -14.54 9.68 -4.50
CA SER A 182 -15.67 8.93 -3.93
C SER A 182 -15.29 7.49 -3.62
N ALA A 183 -16.13 6.81 -2.84
CA ALA A 183 -16.11 5.35 -2.82
C ALA A 183 -16.40 4.78 -4.21
N PHE A 184 -15.94 3.55 -4.44
CA PHE A 184 -16.29 2.79 -5.63
C PHE A 184 -17.75 2.31 -5.56
N ASP A 185 -18.50 2.54 -6.62
CA ASP A 185 -19.87 2.06 -6.78
C ASP A 185 -19.94 0.53 -6.69
N GLU A 186 -20.96 0.03 -6.01
CA GLU A 186 -21.11 -1.40 -5.73
C GLU A 186 -21.45 -2.21 -6.99
N LYS A 187 -22.06 -1.63 -8.02
CA LYS A 187 -22.47 -2.34 -9.22
C LYS A 187 -21.43 -2.26 -10.32
N THR A 188 -20.87 -1.08 -10.54
CA THR A 188 -19.98 -0.84 -11.69
C THR A 188 -18.51 -0.95 -11.35
N CYS A 189 -18.14 -0.95 -10.06
CA CYS A 189 -16.76 -0.76 -9.62
C CYS A 189 -16.07 0.42 -10.32
N THR A 190 -16.80 1.53 -10.45
CA THR A 190 -16.26 2.83 -10.84
C THR A 190 -16.35 3.83 -9.69
N ALA A 191 -15.46 4.81 -9.64
CA ALA A 191 -15.50 5.89 -8.66
C ALA A 191 -15.46 7.25 -9.35
N LYS A 192 -16.19 8.22 -8.79
CA LYS A 192 -16.15 9.62 -9.23
C LYS A 192 -14.98 10.32 -8.55
N VAL A 193 -14.13 10.94 -9.35
CA VAL A 193 -12.96 11.67 -8.88
C VAL A 193 -12.94 13.08 -9.47
N THR A 194 -12.29 14.00 -8.76
CA THR A 194 -11.94 15.32 -9.29
C THR A 194 -10.43 15.45 -9.31
N ASP A 195 -9.85 15.67 -10.49
CA ASP A 195 -8.40 15.88 -10.60
C ASP A 195 -7.95 17.21 -9.96
N LEU A 196 -6.64 17.43 -9.94
CA LEU A 196 -6.05 18.64 -9.34
C LEU A 196 -6.43 19.92 -10.11
N ASN A 197 -6.85 19.81 -11.38
CA ASN A 197 -7.30 20.91 -12.21
C ASN A 197 -8.80 21.20 -12.08
N GLY A 198 -9.54 20.38 -11.32
CA GLY A 198 -10.97 20.56 -11.07
C GLY A 198 -11.90 19.83 -12.04
N ARG A 199 -11.37 19.06 -13.00
CA ARG A 199 -12.17 18.24 -13.91
C ARG A 199 -12.64 16.99 -13.17
N THR A 200 -13.91 16.64 -13.37
CA THR A 200 -14.55 15.51 -12.69
C THR A 200 -14.92 14.43 -13.69
N PHE A 201 -14.55 13.19 -13.39
CA PHE A 201 -14.73 12.02 -14.27
C PHE A 201 -14.87 10.73 -13.45
N LEU A 202 -15.24 9.64 -14.12
CA LEU A 202 -15.27 8.30 -13.52
C LEU A 202 -13.96 7.57 -13.79
N ILE A 203 -13.47 6.81 -12.81
CA ILE A 203 -12.37 5.88 -12.98
C ILE A 203 -12.80 4.45 -12.69
N ASP A 204 -12.19 3.48 -13.36
CA ASP A 204 -12.32 2.06 -13.06
C ASP A 204 -11.39 1.60 -11.92
N SER A 205 -11.43 0.31 -11.58
CA SER A 205 -10.58 -0.29 -10.54
C SER A 205 -9.07 -0.31 -10.88
N GLN A 206 -8.70 0.04 -12.11
CA GLN A 206 -7.32 0.21 -12.56
C GLN A 206 -6.91 1.69 -12.61
N GLY A 207 -7.83 2.60 -12.27
CA GLY A 207 -7.62 4.05 -12.30
C GLY A 207 -7.71 4.66 -13.70
N LYS A 208 -8.24 3.93 -14.68
CA LYS A 208 -8.47 4.44 -16.03
C LYS A 208 -9.78 5.21 -16.08
N GLU A 209 -9.79 6.34 -16.77
CA GLU A 209 -11.00 7.11 -17.03
C GLU A 209 -12.00 6.26 -17.83
N VAL A 210 -13.26 6.25 -17.39
CA VAL A 210 -14.34 5.51 -18.05
C VAL A 210 -15.18 6.50 -18.85
N GLU A 211 -15.28 6.26 -20.16
CA GLU A 211 -16.20 7.01 -21.01
C GLU A 211 -17.64 6.66 -20.64
N THR A 212 -18.34 7.62 -20.04
CA THR A 212 -19.79 7.52 -19.89
C THR A 212 -20.42 7.86 -21.24
N LYS A 213 -21.06 6.87 -21.87
CA LYS A 213 -21.97 7.12 -23.00
C LYS A 213 -23.23 7.80 -22.49
N GLU A 214 -23.13 9.07 -22.09
CA GLU A 214 -24.31 9.90 -21.89
C GLU A 214 -24.76 10.41 -23.27
N GLY A 215 -25.76 9.74 -23.85
CA GLY A 215 -26.25 10.13 -25.18
C GLY A 215 -27.36 9.31 -25.85
N GLU A 216 -27.91 8.25 -25.24
CA GLU A 216 -29.11 7.58 -25.77
C GLU A 216 -30.26 7.65 -24.77
N GLN A 217 -30.83 8.84 -24.63
CA GLN A 217 -32.26 8.97 -24.34
C GLN A 217 -32.96 9.34 -25.65
N LYS A 218 -33.74 8.41 -26.18
CA LYS A 218 -34.83 8.67 -27.12
C LYS A 218 -36.06 7.90 -26.66
#